data_AF-A0A0D9QCF6-F1
#
_entry.id   AF-A0A0D9QCF6-F1
#
_cell.length_a   1.000
_cell.length_b   1.000
_cell.length_c   1.000
_cell.angle_alpha   90.00
_cell.angle_beta   90.00
_cell.angle_gamma   90.00
#
_symmetry.space_group_name_H-M   'P 1'
#
loop_
_entity.id
_entity.type
_entity.pdbx_description
1 polymer ?
#
loop_
_entity_poly.entity_id
_entity_poly.type
_entity_poly.pdbx_seq_one_letter_code
_entity_poly.pdbx_strand_id
1 'polypeptide(L)'
;MGSVDFAVKVLVSYINARGIGGEWGQQDFYDKFWADMKTVYDEFVQHMENTDQDATYGQLCATAAQLENPDAMLQSDRVVCEFMLGALLFKHGLDVSGARRSEKGPEDHGQQVHGYMTCIIVNVFIQHILGDACLKTEGAQYAEQAIHGLLQPNSGLEQHASCDGVNLATTRVAGGHLRNKIGDWIKKEKSTWGDTAAAGILSSRCQNWSEGGQTPRGTAQKD
;
A
#
# COMPACT_ATOMS: atom_id res chain seq x y z
N MET A 1 2.86 20.68 9.79
CA MET A 1 1.97 19.85 10.63
C MET A 1 2.74 18.61 11.04
N GLY A 2 2.84 18.31 12.34
CA GLY A 2 3.65 17.19 12.84
C GLY A 2 2.91 15.85 12.86
N SER A 3 3.63 14.71 12.81
CA SER A 3 3.05 13.35 12.76
C SER A 3 2.10 13.00 13.91
N VAL A 4 2.27 13.67 15.06
CA VAL A 4 1.41 13.51 16.25
C VAL A 4 -0.01 14.02 16.01
N ASP A 5 -0.17 15.12 15.26
CA ASP A 5 -1.48 15.74 15.00
C ASP A 5 -2.37 14.83 14.13
N PHE A 6 -1.76 14.12 13.18
CA PHE A 6 -2.46 13.15 12.34
C PHE A 6 -2.94 11.94 13.13
N ALA A 7 -2.06 11.31 13.90
CA ALA A 7 -2.40 10.09 14.64
C ALA A 7 -3.53 10.36 15.64
N VAL A 8 -3.51 11.52 16.30
CA VAL A 8 -4.60 11.97 17.16
C VAL A 8 -5.89 12.17 16.36
N LYS A 9 -5.84 12.82 15.20
CA LYS A 9 -7.03 13.00 14.33
C LYS A 9 -7.61 11.67 13.87
N VAL A 10 -6.79 10.72 13.43
CA VAL A 10 -7.27 9.39 13.02
C VAL A 10 -7.91 8.66 14.19
N LEU A 11 -7.27 8.64 15.36
CA LEU A 11 -7.78 7.97 16.54
C LEU A 11 -9.08 8.60 17.04
N VAL A 12 -9.16 9.94 17.06
CA VAL A 12 -10.36 10.68 17.46
C VAL A 12 -11.48 10.46 16.45
N SER A 13 -11.21 10.56 15.15
CA SER A 13 -12.20 10.25 14.10
C SER A 13 -12.69 8.81 14.21
N TYR A 14 -11.79 7.85 14.49
CA TYR A 14 -12.12 6.44 14.67
C TYR A 14 -13.04 6.20 15.87
N ILE A 15 -12.64 6.72 17.04
CA ILE A 15 -13.40 6.61 18.29
C ILE A 15 -14.81 7.19 18.11
N ASN A 16 -14.90 8.37 17.51
CA ASN A 16 -16.18 9.05 17.27
C ASN A 16 -17.05 8.27 16.27
N ALA A 17 -16.48 7.82 15.15
CA ALA A 17 -17.21 7.09 14.11
C ALA A 17 -17.76 5.75 14.61
N ARG A 18 -17.07 5.09 15.56
CA ARG A 18 -17.46 3.79 16.10
C ARG A 18 -18.21 3.86 17.42
N GLY A 19 -18.50 5.07 17.92
CA GLY A 19 -19.23 5.28 19.17
C GLY A 19 -18.51 4.67 20.38
N ILE A 20 -17.18 4.67 20.37
CA ILE A 20 -16.39 4.03 21.42
C ILE A 20 -16.30 4.97 22.64
N GLY A 21 -16.83 4.53 23.79
CA GLY A 21 -16.81 5.30 25.03
C GLY A 21 -17.32 4.50 26.23
N GLY A 22 -17.16 5.03 27.45
CA GLY A 22 -17.60 4.39 28.70
C GLY A 22 -16.57 3.47 29.34
N GLU A 23 -17.00 2.71 30.36
CA GLU A 23 -16.15 1.88 31.23
C GLU A 23 -15.39 0.78 30.48
N TRP A 24 -15.89 0.35 29.32
CA TRP A 24 -15.29 -0.67 28.44
C TRP A 24 -14.54 -0.08 27.23
N GLY A 25 -14.44 1.25 27.13
CA GLY A 25 -14.00 1.94 25.93
C GLY A 25 -12.61 1.56 25.42
N GLN A 26 -11.70 1.09 26.30
CA GLN A 26 -10.36 0.67 25.87
C GLN A 26 -10.35 -0.70 25.19
N GLN A 27 -11.12 -1.67 25.70
CA GLN A 27 -11.20 -3.00 25.11
C GLN A 27 -12.03 -2.97 23.82
N ASP A 28 -13.16 -2.26 23.84
CA ASP A 28 -14.00 -2.05 22.66
C ASP A 28 -13.25 -1.31 21.55
N PHE A 29 -12.39 -0.34 21.92
CA PHE A 29 -11.50 0.32 20.95
C PHE A 29 -10.59 -0.70 20.27
N TYR A 30 -9.89 -1.51 21.05
CA TYR A 30 -8.89 -2.43 20.53
C TYR A 30 -9.55 -3.46 19.61
N ASP A 31 -10.61 -4.10 20.07
CA ASP A 31 -11.29 -5.16 19.31
C ASP A 31 -11.88 -4.64 18.00
N LYS A 32 -12.55 -3.48 18.04
CA LYS A 32 -13.11 -2.87 16.82
C LYS A 32 -12.02 -2.40 15.87
N PHE A 33 -10.97 -1.74 16.38
CA PHE A 33 -9.90 -1.19 15.56
C PHE A 33 -9.20 -2.31 14.78
N TRP A 34 -8.84 -3.40 15.46
CA TRP A 34 -8.17 -4.51 14.79
C TRP A 34 -9.10 -5.30 13.88
N ALA A 35 -10.39 -5.43 14.20
CA ALA A 35 -11.36 -6.02 13.30
C ALA A 35 -11.47 -5.23 11.98
N ASP A 36 -11.55 -3.91 12.06
CA ASP A 36 -11.62 -3.06 10.86
C ASP A 36 -10.31 -3.04 10.07
N MET A 37 -9.16 -2.99 10.78
CA MET A 37 -7.84 -3.14 10.15
C MET A 37 -7.73 -4.48 9.44
N LYS A 38 -8.29 -5.56 10.00
CA LYS A 38 -8.36 -6.86 9.35
C LYS A 38 -9.21 -6.81 8.08
N THR A 39 -10.39 -6.21 8.13
CA THR A 39 -11.24 -6.05 6.92
C THR A 39 -10.49 -5.32 5.81
N VAL A 40 -9.86 -4.19 6.12
CA VAL A 40 -9.08 -3.41 5.13
C VAL A 40 -7.89 -4.20 4.62
N TYR A 41 -7.21 -4.94 5.51
CA TYR A 41 -6.13 -5.83 5.11
C TYR A 41 -6.62 -6.92 4.15
N ASP A 42 -7.72 -7.60 4.49
CA ASP A 42 -8.37 -8.66 3.69
C ASP A 42 -8.76 -8.13 2.28
N GLU A 43 -9.29 -6.91 2.20
CA GLU A 43 -9.57 -6.21 0.93
C GLU A 43 -8.30 -5.89 0.13
N PHE A 44 -7.25 -5.42 0.81
CA PHE A 44 -5.95 -5.16 0.18
C PHE A 44 -5.34 -6.43 -0.42
N VAL A 45 -5.41 -7.56 0.29
CA VAL A 45 -4.97 -8.88 -0.23
C VAL A 45 -5.65 -9.18 -1.54
N GLN A 46 -6.98 -9.12 -1.51
CA GLN A 46 -7.82 -9.50 -2.61
C GLN A 46 -7.55 -8.60 -3.81
N HIS A 47 -7.32 -7.31 -3.58
CA HIS A 47 -6.90 -6.40 -4.64
C HIS A 47 -5.58 -6.84 -5.27
N MET A 48 -4.55 -7.08 -4.46
CA MET A 48 -3.23 -7.48 -4.95
C MET A 48 -3.25 -8.81 -5.71
N GLU A 49 -4.05 -9.80 -5.28
CA GLU A 49 -4.21 -11.08 -5.98
C GLU A 49 -4.89 -10.93 -7.35
N ASN A 50 -5.81 -9.97 -7.49
CA ASN A 50 -6.48 -9.68 -8.76
C ASN A 50 -5.59 -8.86 -9.71
N THR A 51 -4.70 -8.01 -9.17
CA THR A 51 -3.75 -7.18 -9.92
C THR A 51 -2.76 -8.00 -10.75
N ASP A 52 -2.32 -9.17 -10.26
CA ASP A 52 -1.34 -10.04 -10.93
C ASP A 52 -1.81 -10.54 -12.33
N GLN A 53 -3.08 -10.34 -12.68
CA GLN A 53 -3.67 -10.79 -13.94
C GLN A 53 -3.86 -9.67 -14.98
N ASP A 54 -3.61 -8.41 -14.62
CA ASP A 54 -3.94 -7.27 -15.48
C ASP A 54 -2.70 -6.71 -16.20
N ALA A 55 -2.71 -6.81 -17.52
CA ALA A 55 -1.66 -6.30 -18.39
C ALA A 55 -1.49 -4.76 -18.31
N THR A 56 -2.50 -4.05 -17.78
CA THR A 56 -2.52 -2.58 -17.70
C THR A 56 -1.46 -2.04 -16.75
N TYR A 57 -1.16 -2.73 -15.65
CA TYR A 57 -0.10 -2.35 -14.71
C TYR A 57 1.27 -2.32 -15.41
N GLY A 58 1.56 -3.36 -16.19
CA GLY A 58 2.81 -3.43 -16.95
C GLY A 58 2.93 -2.34 -18.01
N GLN A 59 1.83 -1.94 -18.64
CA GLN A 59 1.83 -0.84 -19.61
C GLN A 59 2.08 0.52 -18.94
N LEU A 60 1.46 0.77 -17.80
CA LEU A 60 1.69 2.01 -17.04
C LEU A 60 3.15 2.10 -16.56
N CYS A 61 3.68 0.98 -16.05
CA CYS A 61 5.07 0.88 -15.63
C CYS A 61 6.05 1.07 -16.80
N ALA A 62 5.78 0.46 -17.96
CA ALA A 62 6.61 0.65 -19.15
C ALA A 62 6.55 2.10 -19.67
N THR A 63 5.36 2.72 -19.62
CA THR A 63 5.19 4.12 -20.03
C THR A 63 5.96 5.06 -19.09
N ALA A 64 5.90 4.82 -17.77
CA ALA A 64 6.69 5.57 -16.80
C ALA A 64 8.19 5.40 -17.04
N ALA A 65 8.65 4.15 -17.24
CA ALA A 65 10.06 3.87 -17.54
C ALA A 65 10.54 4.58 -18.82
N GLN A 66 9.70 4.70 -19.85
CA GLN A 66 10.04 5.39 -21.10
C GLN A 66 10.28 6.90 -20.94
N LEU A 67 9.67 7.54 -19.95
CA LEU A 67 9.88 8.95 -19.68
C LEU A 67 11.29 9.22 -19.11
N GLU A 68 11.83 8.26 -18.35
CA GLU A 68 13.16 8.33 -17.77
C GLU A 68 14.23 7.78 -18.72
N ASN A 69 14.01 6.55 -19.20
CA ASN A 69 14.96 5.85 -20.07
C ASN A 69 14.26 4.76 -20.92
N PRO A 70 13.99 5.02 -22.21
CA PRO A 70 13.18 4.16 -23.08
C PRO A 70 13.76 2.75 -23.32
N ASP A 71 15.04 2.51 -23.07
CA ASP A 71 15.71 1.24 -23.39
C ASP A 71 16.13 0.41 -22.15
N ALA A 72 15.80 0.84 -20.93
CA ALA A 72 16.46 0.33 -19.72
C ALA A 72 15.60 -0.45 -18.72
N MET A 73 14.30 -0.64 -18.96
CA MET A 73 13.45 -1.30 -17.95
C MET A 73 13.83 -2.78 -17.78
N LEU A 74 14.42 -3.11 -16.64
CA LEU A 74 14.73 -4.50 -16.29
C LEU A 74 13.45 -5.25 -15.91
N GLN A 75 13.45 -6.57 -16.10
CA GLN A 75 12.33 -7.41 -15.68
C GLN A 75 12.09 -7.33 -14.16
N SER A 76 13.14 -7.16 -13.36
CA SER A 76 13.05 -6.93 -11.92
C SER A 76 12.35 -5.61 -11.59
N ASP A 77 12.71 -4.53 -12.29
CA ASP A 77 12.07 -3.22 -12.11
C ASP A 77 10.61 -3.26 -12.50
N ARG A 78 10.27 -4.00 -13.55
CA ARG A 78 8.88 -4.22 -13.95
C ARG A 78 8.07 -4.88 -12.84
N VAL A 79 8.57 -5.96 -12.25
CA VAL A 79 7.84 -6.66 -11.18
C VAL A 79 7.70 -5.79 -9.93
N VAL A 80 8.75 -5.06 -9.53
CA VAL A 80 8.64 -4.11 -8.40
C VAL A 80 7.63 -3.01 -8.72
N CYS A 81 7.66 -2.47 -9.94
CA CYS A 81 6.76 -1.42 -10.36
C CYS A 81 5.30 -1.88 -10.34
N GLU A 82 4.97 -2.99 -10.99
CA GLU A 82 3.59 -3.49 -11.08
C GLU A 82 2.99 -3.71 -9.69
N PHE A 83 3.78 -4.29 -8.78
CA PHE A 83 3.34 -4.57 -7.42
C PHE A 83 3.21 -3.32 -6.55
N MET A 84 4.18 -2.41 -6.60
CA MET A 84 4.10 -1.14 -5.87
C MET A 84 2.97 -0.26 -6.42
N LEU A 85 2.76 -0.26 -7.74
CA LEU A 85 1.67 0.45 -8.39
C LEU A 85 0.30 -0.10 -7.98
N GLY A 86 0.14 -1.43 -7.88
CA GLY A 86 -1.06 -2.06 -7.30
C GLY A 86 -1.36 -1.56 -5.90
N ALA A 87 -0.36 -1.54 -5.03
CA ALA A 87 -0.54 -1.03 -3.68
C ALA A 87 -0.92 0.46 -3.65
N LEU A 88 -0.32 1.28 -4.52
CA LEU A 88 -0.63 2.70 -4.64
C LEU A 88 -2.03 2.95 -5.22
N LEU A 89 -2.47 2.17 -6.21
CA LEU A 89 -3.82 2.25 -6.76
C LEU A 89 -4.87 1.90 -5.70
N PHE A 90 -4.66 0.83 -4.93
CA PHE A 90 -5.51 0.50 -3.77
C PHE A 90 -5.55 1.65 -2.76
N LYS A 91 -4.39 2.22 -2.40
CA LYS A 91 -4.30 3.37 -1.48
C LYS A 91 -5.18 4.54 -1.93
N HIS A 92 -5.21 4.80 -3.23
CA HIS A 92 -5.96 5.90 -3.82
C HIS A 92 -7.39 5.51 -4.25
N GLY A 93 -7.82 4.27 -4.02
CA GLY A 93 -9.14 3.78 -4.40
C GLY A 93 -9.38 3.78 -5.92
N LEU A 94 -8.31 3.59 -6.69
CA LEU A 94 -8.32 3.63 -8.15
C LEU A 94 -8.39 2.22 -8.73
N ASP A 95 -9.11 2.10 -9.86
CA ASP A 95 -9.12 0.92 -10.71
C ASP A 95 -8.60 1.32 -12.10
N VAL A 96 -7.67 0.54 -12.63
CA VAL A 96 -7.04 0.74 -13.94
C VAL A 96 -7.94 0.33 -15.10
N SER A 97 -9.03 -0.40 -14.85
CA SER A 97 -10.00 -0.88 -15.85
C SER A 97 -10.83 0.22 -16.54
N GLY A 98 -10.58 1.50 -16.24
CA GLY A 98 -11.29 2.64 -16.85
C GLY A 98 -12.73 2.84 -16.37
N ALA A 99 -13.20 2.05 -15.40
CA ALA A 99 -14.50 2.25 -14.78
C ALA A 99 -14.33 3.01 -13.46
N ARG A 100 -15.02 4.15 -13.37
CA ARG A 100 -15.39 4.94 -12.17
C ARG A 100 -14.77 4.51 -10.83
N ARG A 101 -14.32 5.53 -10.07
CA ARG A 101 -14.33 5.51 -8.59
C ARG A 101 -15.51 4.66 -8.12
N SER A 102 -15.27 3.61 -7.32
CA SER A 102 -16.37 2.90 -6.66
C SER A 102 -17.27 3.97 -6.06
N GLU A 103 -18.50 4.10 -6.57
CA GLU A 103 -19.46 5.15 -6.19
C GLU A 103 -19.87 4.95 -4.72
N LYS A 104 -18.95 5.26 -3.80
CA LYS A 104 -19.27 5.48 -2.40
C LYS A 104 -19.67 6.95 -2.33
N GLY A 105 -20.88 7.19 -1.84
CA GLY A 105 -21.56 8.49 -1.81
C GLY A 105 -20.84 9.55 -0.96
N PRO A 106 -21.55 10.57 -0.43
CA PRO A 106 -20.88 11.63 0.35
C PRO A 106 -20.03 11.02 1.46
N GLU A 107 -18.79 11.52 1.62
CA GLU A 107 -17.82 11.05 2.62
C GLU A 107 -18.47 11.02 4.01
N ASP A 108 -18.93 9.85 4.44
CA ASP A 108 -19.31 9.65 5.82
C ASP A 108 -18.05 9.44 6.68
N HIS A 109 -18.20 9.60 7.99
CA HIS A 109 -17.09 9.41 8.93
C HIS A 109 -16.48 7.99 8.87
N GLY A 110 -17.24 6.98 8.45
CA GLY A 110 -16.78 5.61 8.24
C GLY A 110 -15.88 5.47 7.02
N GLN A 111 -16.19 6.15 5.92
CA GLN A 111 -15.37 6.18 4.71
C GLN A 111 -14.04 6.89 4.94
N GLN A 112 -14.05 7.96 5.74
CA GLN A 112 -12.81 8.63 6.16
C GLN A 112 -11.93 7.72 7.02
N VAL A 113 -12.51 7.02 8.00
CA VAL A 113 -11.81 6.04 8.83
C VAL A 113 -11.20 4.92 7.99
N HIS A 114 -11.98 4.36 7.09
CA HIS A 114 -11.54 3.31 6.18
C HIS A 114 -10.35 3.79 5.32
N GLY A 115 -10.42 5.00 4.77
CA GLY A 115 -9.32 5.60 4.02
C GLY A 115 -8.02 5.70 4.84
N TYR A 116 -8.10 6.13 6.11
CA TYR A 116 -6.91 6.15 6.97
C TYR A 116 -6.34 4.76 7.22
N MET A 117 -7.18 3.76 7.48
CA MET A 117 -6.74 2.38 7.67
C MET A 117 -6.09 1.81 6.41
N THR A 118 -6.68 2.06 5.24
CA THR A 118 -6.14 1.68 3.93
C THR A 118 -4.72 2.21 3.75
N CYS A 119 -4.51 3.49 4.04
CA CYS A 119 -3.18 4.08 3.93
C CYS A 119 -2.20 3.54 4.96
N ILE A 120 -2.64 3.24 6.17
CA ILE A 120 -1.79 2.62 7.18
C ILE A 120 -1.33 1.24 6.71
N ILE A 121 -2.25 0.41 6.21
CA ILE A 121 -1.93 -0.93 5.68
C ILE A 121 -0.94 -0.83 4.52
N VAL A 122 -1.24 -0.02 3.50
CA VAL A 122 -0.38 0.11 2.31
C VAL A 122 1.00 0.68 2.67
N ASN A 123 1.07 1.71 3.50
CA ASN A 123 2.37 2.29 3.88
C ASN A 123 3.21 1.30 4.70
N VAL A 124 2.60 0.54 5.60
CA VAL A 124 3.33 -0.51 6.34
C VAL A 124 3.78 -1.61 5.39
N PHE A 125 2.94 -2.00 4.43
CA PHE A 125 3.31 -2.99 3.43
C PHE A 125 4.52 -2.54 2.58
N ILE A 126 4.45 -1.35 2.01
CA ILE A 126 5.53 -0.79 1.19
C ILE A 126 6.82 -0.63 2.02
N GLN A 127 6.74 -0.04 3.21
CA GLN A 127 7.94 0.25 3.99
C GLN A 127 8.51 -0.96 4.74
N HIS A 128 7.68 -1.92 5.13
CA HIS A 128 8.08 -3.01 6.04
C HIS A 128 8.12 -4.37 5.36
N ILE A 129 7.31 -4.59 4.32
CA ILE A 129 7.23 -5.89 3.62
C ILE A 129 8.06 -5.87 2.35
N LEU A 130 7.93 -4.84 1.49
CA LEU A 130 8.87 -4.66 0.38
C LEU A 130 10.26 -4.29 0.91
N GLY A 131 10.28 -3.38 1.88
CA GLY A 131 11.50 -2.98 2.58
C GLY A 131 12.37 -2.02 1.76
N ASP A 132 13.36 -1.45 2.44
CA ASP A 132 14.16 -0.34 1.91
C ASP A 132 14.96 -0.69 0.64
N ALA A 133 15.24 -1.97 0.39
CA ALA A 133 15.93 -2.42 -0.81
C ALA A 133 15.06 -2.28 -2.06
N CYS A 134 13.81 -2.77 -2.04
CA CYS A 134 12.89 -2.59 -3.17
C CYS A 134 12.60 -1.10 -3.42
N LEU A 135 12.46 -0.31 -2.35
CA LEU A 135 12.14 1.12 -2.45
C LEU A 135 13.24 1.96 -3.14
N LYS A 136 14.45 1.43 -3.26
CA LYS A 136 15.58 2.10 -3.91
C LYS A 136 15.78 1.67 -5.37
N THR A 137 14.98 0.73 -5.89
CA THR A 137 15.11 0.30 -7.29
C THR A 137 14.42 1.30 -8.21
N GLU A 138 14.78 1.26 -9.49
CA GLU A 138 14.12 2.05 -10.54
C GLU A 138 12.64 1.64 -10.68
N GLY A 139 12.32 0.35 -10.48
CA GLY A 139 10.94 -0.13 -10.45
C GLY A 139 10.03 0.60 -9.46
N ALA A 140 10.52 0.91 -8.26
CA ALA A 140 9.76 1.70 -7.28
C ALA A 140 9.51 3.14 -7.77
N GLN A 141 10.53 3.75 -8.39
CA GLN A 141 10.40 5.09 -8.98
C GLN A 141 9.37 5.11 -10.13
N TYR A 142 9.38 4.09 -10.99
CA TYR A 142 8.40 3.96 -12.08
C TYR A 142 6.97 3.84 -11.55
N ALA A 143 6.75 3.14 -10.43
CA ALA A 143 5.43 3.05 -9.81
C ALA A 143 4.96 4.41 -9.28
N GLU A 144 5.83 5.16 -8.61
CA GLU A 144 5.53 6.52 -8.13
C GLU A 144 5.20 7.47 -9.28
N GLN A 145 5.95 7.39 -10.38
CA GLN A 145 5.70 8.18 -11.58
C GLN A 145 4.38 7.81 -12.25
N ALA A 146 4.10 6.51 -12.37
CA ALA A 146 2.86 6.02 -12.95
C ALA A 146 1.64 6.52 -12.16
N ILE A 147 1.64 6.38 -10.83
CA ILE A 147 0.52 6.86 -10.01
C ILE A 147 0.43 8.39 -10.06
N HIS A 148 1.55 9.12 -10.07
CA HIS A 148 1.54 10.57 -10.16
C HIS A 148 0.95 11.05 -11.49
N GLY A 149 1.25 10.36 -12.59
CA GLY A 149 0.63 10.59 -13.89
C GLY A 149 -0.88 10.43 -13.86
N LEU A 150 -1.38 9.41 -13.14
CA LEU A 150 -2.82 9.19 -12.96
C LEU A 150 -3.47 10.24 -12.05
N LEU A 151 -2.77 10.71 -11.02
CA LEU A 151 -3.31 11.66 -10.03
C LEU A 151 -3.22 13.14 -10.45
N GLN A 152 -2.79 13.44 -11.68
CA GLN A 152 -2.69 14.83 -12.15
C GLN A 152 -4.06 15.52 -12.11
N PRO A 153 -4.13 16.84 -11.85
CA PRO A 153 -5.40 17.57 -11.67
C PRO A 153 -6.39 17.46 -12.83
N ASN A 154 -5.88 17.20 -14.05
CA ASN A 154 -6.69 17.10 -15.26
C ASN A 154 -7.18 15.67 -15.54
N SER A 155 -6.82 14.68 -14.71
CA SER A 155 -7.23 13.29 -14.87
C SER A 155 -8.69 13.03 -14.47
N GLY A 156 -9.31 13.97 -13.74
CA GLY A 156 -10.62 13.76 -13.12
C GLY A 156 -10.62 12.80 -11.93
N LEU A 157 -9.46 12.31 -11.50
CA LEU A 157 -9.29 11.49 -10.30
C LEU A 157 -8.94 12.39 -9.12
N GLU A 158 -9.83 12.55 -8.14
CA GLU A 158 -9.46 13.30 -6.94
C GLU A 158 -8.57 12.43 -6.05
N GLN A 159 -7.49 13.05 -5.57
CA GLN A 159 -6.56 12.43 -4.64
C GLN A 159 -7.29 12.15 -3.31
N HIS A 160 -7.23 10.90 -2.83
CA HIS A 160 -7.34 10.63 -1.39
C HIS A 160 -6.08 11.20 -0.70
N ALA A 161 -5.96 12.53 -0.67
CA ALA A 161 -4.84 13.28 -0.10
C ALA A 161 -4.80 13.18 1.43
N SER A 162 -5.79 12.52 2.06
CA SER A 162 -5.88 12.34 3.51
C SER A 162 -4.69 11.59 4.10
N CYS A 163 -3.87 10.96 3.28
CA CYS A 163 -2.75 10.11 3.71
C CYS A 163 -1.36 10.67 3.38
N ASP A 164 -1.28 11.74 2.62
CA ASP A 164 -0.01 12.33 2.19
C ASP A 164 0.47 13.30 3.27
N GLY A 165 1.33 12.80 4.15
CA GLY A 165 1.83 13.53 5.34
C GLY A 165 2.02 12.66 6.58
N VAL A 166 1.63 11.39 6.53
CA VAL A 166 1.71 10.47 7.66
C VAL A 166 3.09 9.82 7.75
N ASN A 167 3.88 10.21 8.74
CA ASN A 167 5.11 9.50 9.07
C ASN A 167 4.86 8.38 10.09
N LEU A 168 4.43 7.21 9.61
CA LEU A 168 4.18 6.02 10.45
C LEU A 168 5.40 5.53 11.22
N ALA A 169 6.61 5.82 10.77
CA ALA A 169 7.84 5.43 11.46
C ALA A 169 7.97 6.13 12.82
N THR A 170 7.51 7.38 12.91
CA THR A 170 7.58 8.18 14.14
C THR A 170 6.33 8.11 15.01
N THR A 171 5.19 7.65 14.45
CA THR A 171 3.92 7.57 15.16
C THR A 171 3.94 6.48 16.24
N ARG A 172 3.61 6.85 17.49
CA ARG A 172 3.51 5.93 18.64
C ARG A 172 2.05 5.74 19.07
N VAL A 173 1.63 4.49 19.28
CA VAL A 173 0.31 4.11 19.79
C VAL A 173 0.48 3.02 20.86
N ALA A 174 -0.20 3.19 22.00
CA ALA A 174 -0.18 2.24 23.13
C ALA A 174 1.25 1.77 23.50
N GLY A 175 2.15 2.73 23.68
CA GLY A 175 3.54 2.50 24.13
C GLY A 175 4.53 2.03 23.06
N GLY A 176 4.10 1.71 21.83
CA GLY A 176 4.96 1.23 20.74
C GLY A 176 4.84 2.05 19.46
N HIS A 177 5.75 1.84 18.50
CA HIS A 177 5.64 2.43 17.16
C HIS A 177 4.50 1.76 16.41
N LEU A 178 3.56 2.56 15.88
CA LEU A 178 2.38 2.05 15.17
C LEU A 178 2.80 1.20 13.97
N ARG A 179 3.79 1.65 13.20
CA ARG A 179 4.39 0.88 12.10
C ARG A 179 4.84 -0.50 12.55
N ASN A 180 5.53 -0.60 13.69
CA ASN A 180 6.05 -1.88 14.18
C ASN A 180 4.90 -2.79 14.63
N LYS A 181 3.95 -2.27 15.41
CA LYS A 181 2.80 -3.06 15.88
C LYS A 181 1.98 -3.62 14.73
N ILE A 182 1.72 -2.80 13.71
CA ILE A 182 0.96 -3.23 12.53
C ILE A 182 1.81 -4.15 11.67
N GLY A 183 3.12 -3.89 11.52
CA GLY A 183 4.02 -4.79 10.81
C GLY A 183 4.10 -6.17 11.46
N ASP A 184 4.16 -6.24 12.80
CA ASP A 184 4.19 -7.50 13.56
C ASP A 184 2.83 -8.21 13.49
N TRP A 185 1.73 -7.45 13.58
CA TRP A 185 0.39 -7.99 13.39
C TRP A 185 0.19 -8.53 11.97
N ILE A 186 0.53 -7.77 10.92
CA ILE A 186 0.47 -8.24 9.53
C ILE A 186 1.35 -9.47 9.35
N LYS A 187 2.56 -9.54 9.92
CA LYS A 187 3.40 -10.75 9.85
C LYS A 187 2.73 -11.96 10.51
N LYS A 188 2.03 -11.74 11.62
CA LYS A 188 1.27 -12.79 12.30
C LYS A 188 0.06 -13.23 11.46
N GLU A 189 -0.68 -12.28 10.89
CA GLU A 189 -1.79 -12.57 9.96
C GLU A 189 -1.29 -13.21 8.66
N LYS A 190 -0.11 -12.85 8.16
CA LYS A 190 0.54 -13.41 6.95
C LYS A 190 0.74 -14.92 7.05
N SER A 191 0.82 -15.49 8.26
CA SER A 191 0.79 -16.95 8.43
C SER A 191 -0.49 -17.61 7.90
N THR A 192 -1.58 -16.85 7.69
CA THR A 192 -2.83 -17.29 7.05
C THR A 192 -2.92 -17.02 5.56
N TRP A 193 -2.06 -16.17 4.97
CA TRP A 193 -1.95 -15.99 3.52
C TRP A 193 -1.28 -17.17 2.81
N GLY A 194 -0.82 -18.17 3.57
CA GLY A 194 0.11 -19.18 3.07
C GLY A 194 1.41 -18.55 2.56
N ASP A 195 2.34 -19.40 2.13
CA ASP A 195 3.38 -18.99 1.19
C ASP A 195 2.73 -18.60 -0.15
N THR A 196 1.94 -17.52 -0.17
CA THR A 196 1.62 -16.86 -1.42
C THR A 196 2.93 -16.39 -1.97
N ALA A 197 3.38 -17.15 -2.97
CA ALA A 197 4.54 -16.92 -3.80
C ALA A 197 4.87 -15.43 -3.84
N ALA A 198 3.96 -14.55 -4.30
CA ALA A 198 4.17 -13.10 -4.42
C ALA A 198 4.83 -12.37 -3.23
N ALA A 199 4.30 -12.41 -2.01
CA ALA A 199 4.81 -11.57 -0.90
C ALA A 199 6.07 -12.12 -0.21
N GLY A 200 6.28 -13.44 -0.24
CA GLY A 200 7.53 -14.07 0.21
C GLY A 200 8.63 -13.96 -0.85
N ILE A 201 8.25 -14.15 -2.10
CA ILE A 201 9.10 -14.02 -3.28
C ILE A 201 9.57 -12.59 -3.46
N LEU A 202 8.77 -11.54 -3.23
CA LEU A 202 9.24 -10.18 -3.48
C LEU A 202 10.26 -9.69 -2.45
N SER A 203 10.07 -10.01 -1.15
CA SER A 203 11.07 -9.63 -0.13
C SER A 203 12.41 -10.35 -0.36
N SER A 204 12.37 -11.65 -0.71
CA SER A 204 13.57 -12.45 -1.01
C SER A 204 14.14 -12.14 -2.39
N ARG A 205 13.32 -11.90 -3.41
CA ARG A 205 13.76 -11.52 -4.77
C ARG A 205 14.28 -10.10 -4.84
N CYS A 206 13.72 -9.12 -4.13
CA CYS A 206 14.33 -7.78 -4.05
C CYS A 206 15.71 -7.84 -3.40
N GLN A 207 15.87 -8.65 -2.33
CA GLN A 207 17.18 -8.88 -1.72
C GLN A 207 18.14 -9.56 -2.72
N ASN A 208 17.69 -10.60 -3.41
CA ASN A 208 18.51 -11.33 -4.39
C ASN A 208 18.79 -10.54 -5.69
N TRP A 209 17.91 -9.60 -6.08
CA TRP A 209 18.09 -8.76 -7.27
C TRP A 209 19.15 -7.68 -7.08
N SER A 210 19.36 -7.24 -5.84
CA SER A 210 20.48 -6.35 -5.51
C SER A 210 21.86 -6.98 -5.79
N GLU A 211 21.94 -8.31 -5.87
CA GLU A 211 23.18 -9.06 -6.10
C GLU A 211 23.31 -9.62 -7.54
N GLY A 212 22.22 -9.73 -8.32
CA GLY A 212 22.21 -10.41 -9.62
C GLY A 212 21.62 -9.65 -10.83
N GLY A 213 21.08 -8.44 -10.64
CA GLY A 213 20.28 -7.72 -11.65
C GLY A 213 21.00 -7.03 -12.81
N GLN A 214 22.14 -7.53 -13.31
CA GLN A 214 22.93 -6.85 -14.35
C GLN A 214 22.66 -7.29 -15.81
N THR A 215 21.67 -8.13 -16.10
CA THR A 215 21.39 -8.51 -17.51
C THR A 215 19.97 -8.17 -17.96
N PRO A 216 19.80 -7.41 -19.06
CA PRO A 216 18.50 -7.11 -19.68
C PRO A 216 17.72 -8.34 -20.20
N ARG A 217 18.24 -9.56 -20.01
CA ARG A 217 17.66 -10.83 -20.49
C ARG A 217 17.65 -11.94 -19.44
N GLY A 218 17.61 -11.58 -18.16
CA GLY A 218 17.46 -12.57 -17.08
C GLY A 218 16.15 -13.33 -17.24
N THR A 219 16.22 -14.56 -17.75
CA THR A 219 15.09 -15.48 -17.77
C THR A 219 14.69 -15.75 -16.33
N ALA A 220 13.41 -15.55 -16.01
CA ALA A 220 12.83 -15.97 -14.75
C ALA A 220 13.03 -17.49 -14.64
N GLN A 221 14.00 -17.91 -13.83
CA GLN A 221 14.15 -19.30 -13.48
C GLN A 221 12.95 -19.65 -12.60
N LYS A 222 12.02 -20.44 -13.16
CA LYS A 222 10.94 -21.06 -12.42
C LYS A 222 11.56 -22.09 -11.49
N ASP A 223 11.53 -21.81 -10.20
CA ASP A 223 11.47 -22.86 -9.18
C ASP A 223 9.99 -23.13 -8.86
#